data_AF-A0A923D9C5-F1
#
_entry.id   AF-A0A923D9C5-F1
#
_cell.length_a   1.000
_cell.length_b   1.000
_cell.length_c   1.000
_cell.angle_alpha   90.00
_cell.angle_beta   90.00
_cell.angle_gamma   90.00
#
_symmetry.space_group_name_H-M   'P 1'
#
loop_
_entity.id
_entity.type
_entity.pdbx_description
1 polymer ?
#
loop_
_entity_poly.entity_id
_entity_poly.type
_entity_poly.pdbx_seq_one_letter_code
_entity_poly.pdbx_strand_id
1 'polypeptide(L)'
;MTPEELGNAWKDGSIISGAKAALQPFIDLYGGRGLAEIDLGRERWVENPTPVIEALVGYLKMDDPAQAPNIIFQRSAGSATAALEQLIACLRASHGGWFKARLARFFASRMRQLLGMRENPKFFAVRLFNLIRQELLSCGKELAADGEIDKADDLFFLTYKELEELAIQGGSPVLRERIVSRRHAYDLEMHRRQIPRLLLSDGRAFYAGINAAAGADSLAGSPVSPGSVEGNARVVLNPHQAGLLPGEIMVCPGTDPSWTPLFLTAGGLIMEVGGMMTHGAVVAREYGIPAVVGVDQATTRLKTGMRIRLDGSSGKIVILT
;
A
#
# COMPACT_ATOMS: atom_id res chain seq x y z
N MET A 1 -9.89 -20.17 -14.23
CA MET A 1 -10.54 -19.58 -13.05
C MET A 1 -10.03 -18.17 -12.88
N THR A 2 -10.91 -17.22 -12.60
CA THR A 2 -10.50 -15.86 -12.22
C THR A 2 -9.86 -15.88 -10.83
N PRO A 3 -9.04 -14.87 -10.46
CA PRO A 3 -8.52 -14.77 -9.10
C PRO A 3 -9.62 -14.70 -8.03
N GLU A 4 -10.76 -14.09 -8.36
CA GLU A 4 -11.94 -14.03 -7.50
C GLU A 4 -12.58 -15.42 -7.30
N GLU A 5 -12.72 -16.21 -8.37
CA GLU A 5 -13.17 -17.61 -8.27
C GLU A 5 -12.23 -18.45 -7.40
N LEU A 6 -10.91 -18.24 -7.51
CA LEU A 6 -9.92 -18.91 -6.67
C LEU A 6 -9.96 -18.45 -5.21
N GLY A 7 -10.24 -17.17 -4.97
CA GLY A 7 -10.45 -16.62 -3.63
C GLY A 7 -11.70 -17.18 -2.96
N ASN A 8 -12.80 -17.32 -3.72
CA ASN A 8 -14.02 -17.97 -3.24
C ASN A 8 -13.79 -19.47 -2.99
N ALA A 9 -13.09 -20.16 -3.90
CA ALA A 9 -12.70 -21.56 -3.73
C ALA A 9 -11.80 -21.79 -2.49
N TRP A 10 -11.02 -20.77 -2.09
CA TRP A 10 -10.29 -20.83 -0.84
C TRP A 10 -11.23 -20.75 0.37
N LYS A 11 -12.18 -19.80 0.35
CA LYS A 11 -13.16 -19.56 1.43
C LYS A 11 -14.04 -20.78 1.69
N ASP A 12 -14.50 -21.46 0.64
CA ASP A 12 -15.35 -22.66 0.74
C ASP A 12 -14.55 -23.97 0.87
N GLY A 13 -13.22 -23.91 0.76
CA GLY A 13 -12.32 -25.05 0.87
C GLY A 13 -12.21 -25.93 -0.38
N SER A 14 -12.81 -25.54 -1.51
CA SER A 14 -12.79 -26.26 -2.78
C SER A 14 -11.53 -26.02 -3.63
N ILE A 15 -10.63 -25.13 -3.22
CA ILE A 15 -9.38 -24.85 -3.94
C ILE A 15 -8.50 -26.10 -4.06
N ILE A 16 -7.80 -26.24 -5.20
CA ILE A 16 -6.90 -27.35 -5.50
C ILE A 16 -5.89 -27.55 -4.35
N SER A 17 -5.79 -28.78 -3.86
CA SER A 17 -5.00 -29.14 -2.67
C SER A 17 -3.53 -28.69 -2.72
N GLY A 18 -2.88 -28.81 -3.88
CA GLY A 18 -1.51 -28.35 -4.08
C GLY A 18 -1.36 -26.83 -3.94
N ALA A 19 -2.30 -26.05 -4.48
CA ALA A 19 -2.32 -24.61 -4.32
C ALA A 19 -2.61 -24.21 -2.87
N LYS A 20 -3.51 -24.93 -2.19
CA LYS A 20 -3.78 -24.74 -0.76
C LYS A 20 -2.52 -24.93 0.07
N ALA A 21 -1.83 -26.05 -0.11
CA ALA A 21 -0.62 -26.38 0.62
C ALA A 21 0.51 -25.37 0.39
N ALA A 22 0.64 -24.82 -0.82
CA ALA A 22 1.64 -23.81 -1.13
C ALA A 22 1.33 -22.43 -0.53
N LEU A 23 0.05 -22.03 -0.49
CA LEU A 23 -0.38 -20.71 -0.03
C LEU A 23 -0.59 -20.65 1.49
N GLN A 24 -0.94 -21.75 2.15
CA GLN A 24 -1.25 -21.79 3.58
C GLN A 24 -0.13 -21.21 4.47
N PRO A 25 1.16 -21.56 4.30
CA PRO A 25 2.22 -20.99 5.15
C PRO A 25 2.34 -19.47 5.02
N PHE A 26 2.05 -18.92 3.84
CA PHE A 26 2.03 -17.48 3.62
C PHE A 26 0.84 -16.84 4.35
N ILE A 27 -0.34 -17.42 4.26
CA ILE A 27 -1.55 -16.93 4.94
C ILE A 27 -1.41 -17.06 6.46
N ASP A 28 -0.79 -18.11 6.98
CA ASP A 28 -0.58 -18.27 8.42
C ASP A 28 0.31 -17.16 9.00
N LEU A 29 1.32 -16.73 8.23
CA LEU A 29 2.26 -15.70 8.66
C LEU A 29 1.78 -14.28 8.36
N TYR A 30 1.20 -14.05 7.19
CA TYR A 30 0.88 -12.72 6.67
C TYR A 30 -0.63 -12.46 6.50
N GLY A 31 -1.49 -13.45 6.74
CA GLY A 31 -2.93 -13.38 6.48
C GLY A 31 -3.67 -12.31 7.28
N GLY A 32 -3.14 -11.88 8.43
CA GLY A 32 -3.70 -10.77 9.20
C GLY A 32 -3.51 -9.38 8.58
N ARG A 33 -2.74 -9.28 7.49
CA ARG A 33 -2.54 -8.04 6.73
C ARG A 33 -3.70 -7.82 5.75
N GLY A 34 -3.77 -6.60 5.22
CA GLY A 34 -4.81 -6.19 4.28
C GLY A 34 -4.68 -4.73 3.85
N LEU A 35 -5.53 -4.29 2.93
CA LEU A 35 -5.65 -2.87 2.59
C LEU A 35 -6.30 -2.12 3.76
N ALA A 36 -5.68 -1.00 4.16
CA ALA A 36 -6.09 -0.23 5.34
C ALA A 36 -6.08 -1.03 6.65
N GLU A 37 -5.12 -1.94 6.81
CA GLU A 37 -4.95 -2.88 7.94
C GLU A 37 -4.91 -2.29 9.36
N ILE A 38 -4.79 -0.97 9.52
CA ILE A 38 -4.89 -0.30 10.83
C ILE A 38 -6.34 -0.27 11.34
N ASP A 39 -7.30 -0.19 10.43
CA ASP A 39 -8.73 -0.24 10.76
C ASP A 39 -9.15 -1.69 11.03
N LEU A 40 -9.61 -1.97 12.26
CA LEU A 40 -10.11 -3.29 12.68
C LEU A 40 -11.32 -3.75 11.88
N GLY A 41 -12.12 -2.84 11.33
CA GLY A 41 -13.30 -3.15 10.52
C GLY A 41 -12.98 -3.67 9.11
N ARG A 42 -11.74 -3.50 8.64
CA ARG A 42 -11.32 -3.96 7.31
C ARG A 42 -11.02 -5.45 7.26
N GLU A 43 -11.46 -6.08 6.18
CA GLU A 43 -11.23 -7.49 5.85
C GLU A 43 -9.72 -7.78 5.68
N ARG A 44 -9.28 -8.94 6.16
CA ARG A 44 -7.90 -9.42 6.14
C ARG A 44 -7.68 -10.46 5.04
N TRP A 45 -6.44 -10.69 4.64
CA TRP A 45 -6.12 -11.68 3.61
C TRP A 45 -6.48 -13.12 4.02
N VAL A 46 -6.52 -13.43 5.31
CA VAL A 46 -7.00 -14.73 5.82
C VAL A 46 -8.51 -14.90 5.61
N GLU A 47 -9.28 -13.80 5.67
CA GLU A 47 -10.71 -13.79 5.36
C GLU A 47 -10.92 -13.81 3.84
N ASN A 48 -10.15 -13.01 3.11
CA ASN A 48 -10.22 -12.88 1.65
C ASN A 48 -8.84 -12.86 1.00
N PRO A 49 -8.35 -14.01 0.50
CA PRO A 49 -7.01 -14.11 -0.07
C PRO A 49 -6.93 -13.62 -1.52
N THR A 50 -8.03 -13.16 -2.10
CA THR A 50 -8.10 -12.69 -3.50
C THR A 50 -6.95 -11.75 -3.87
N PRO A 51 -6.62 -10.70 -3.08
CA PRO A 51 -5.49 -9.81 -3.38
C PRO A 51 -4.13 -10.51 -3.46
N VAL A 52 -3.92 -11.56 -2.67
CA VAL A 52 -2.69 -12.34 -2.66
C VAL A 52 -2.63 -13.24 -3.91
N ILE A 53 -3.75 -13.89 -4.24
CA ILE A 53 -3.87 -14.73 -5.44
C ILE A 53 -3.67 -13.89 -6.70
N GLU A 54 -4.20 -12.67 -6.73
CA GLU A 54 -4.02 -11.73 -7.84
C GLU A 54 -2.56 -11.35 -8.03
N ALA A 55 -1.84 -11.07 -6.94
CA ALA A 55 -0.41 -10.81 -7.00
C ALA A 55 0.36 -12.01 -7.57
N LEU A 56 0.01 -13.24 -7.15
CA LEU A 56 0.62 -14.47 -7.67
C LEU A 56 0.34 -14.68 -9.16
N VAL A 57 -0.90 -14.48 -9.61
CA VAL A 57 -1.26 -14.57 -11.03
C VAL A 57 -0.49 -13.52 -11.84
N GLY A 58 -0.28 -12.32 -11.28
CA GLY A 58 0.58 -11.29 -11.87
C GLY A 58 2.00 -11.79 -12.09
N TYR A 59 2.63 -12.38 -11.07
CA TYR A 59 3.98 -12.94 -11.20
C TYR A 59 4.07 -14.13 -12.16
N LEU A 60 3.04 -14.98 -12.23
CA LEU A 60 3.01 -16.13 -13.16
C LEU A 60 2.92 -15.73 -14.63
N LYS A 61 2.43 -14.52 -14.93
CA LYS A 61 2.38 -13.96 -16.30
C LYS A 61 3.67 -13.28 -16.73
N MET A 62 4.66 -13.19 -15.85
CA MET A 62 5.94 -12.57 -16.17
C MET A 62 6.83 -13.56 -16.89
N ASP A 63 7.12 -13.29 -18.16
CA ASP A 63 7.94 -14.17 -19.00
C ASP A 63 9.45 -13.92 -18.87
N ASP A 64 9.87 -12.75 -18.34
CA ASP A 64 11.28 -12.38 -18.19
C ASP A 64 11.86 -12.91 -16.85
N PRO A 65 12.76 -13.91 -16.86
CA PRO A 65 13.39 -14.42 -15.65
C PRO A 65 14.22 -13.36 -14.90
N ALA A 66 14.70 -12.32 -15.60
CA ALA A 66 15.47 -11.24 -14.99
C ALA A 66 14.62 -10.34 -14.07
N GLN A 67 13.29 -10.41 -14.19
CA GLN A 67 12.32 -9.68 -13.36
C GLN A 67 11.78 -10.52 -12.21
N ALA A 68 12.26 -11.76 -12.03
CA ALA A 68 11.84 -12.59 -10.92
C ALA A 68 12.21 -11.92 -9.56
N PRO A 69 11.31 -11.93 -8.55
CA PRO A 69 11.53 -11.19 -7.30
C PRO A 69 12.84 -11.51 -6.58
N ASN A 70 13.27 -12.77 -6.59
CA ASN A 70 14.54 -13.21 -6.00
C ASN A 70 15.77 -12.64 -6.74
N ILE A 71 15.69 -12.51 -8.07
CA ILE A 71 16.77 -11.93 -8.89
C ILE A 71 16.87 -10.43 -8.65
N ILE A 72 15.73 -9.74 -8.58
CA ILE A 72 15.69 -8.31 -8.26
C ILE A 72 16.26 -8.07 -6.85
N PHE A 73 15.87 -8.87 -5.86
CA PHE A 73 16.39 -8.77 -4.51
C PHE A 73 17.93 -8.91 -4.47
N GLN A 74 18.49 -9.88 -5.18
CA GLN A 74 19.94 -10.07 -5.29
C GLN A 74 20.62 -8.88 -6.00
N ARG A 75 20.04 -8.39 -7.10
CA ARG A 75 20.56 -7.22 -7.84
C ARG A 75 20.59 -5.96 -6.97
N SER A 76 19.55 -5.72 -6.19
CA SER A 76 19.45 -4.59 -5.26
C SER A 76 20.45 -4.70 -4.11
N ALA A 77 20.71 -5.92 -3.61
CA ALA A 77 21.76 -6.17 -2.63
C ALA A 77 23.17 -5.87 -3.20
N GLY A 78 23.43 -6.28 -4.44
CA GLY A 78 24.68 -5.98 -5.15
C GLY A 78 24.88 -4.48 -5.38
N SER A 79 23.85 -3.80 -5.88
CA SER A 79 23.87 -2.35 -6.13
C SER A 79 24.13 -1.55 -4.86
N ALA A 80 23.52 -1.94 -3.74
CA ALA A 80 23.77 -1.29 -2.46
C ALA A 80 25.20 -1.49 -1.94
N THR A 81 25.79 -2.66 -2.21
CA THR A 81 27.21 -2.93 -1.87
C THR A 81 28.14 -2.08 -2.72
N ALA A 82 27.88 -1.98 -4.02
CA ALA A 82 28.65 -1.13 -4.93
C ALA A 82 28.57 0.36 -4.54
N ALA A 83 27.37 0.85 -4.21
CA ALA A 83 27.17 2.22 -3.75
C ALA A 83 27.96 2.53 -2.47
N LEU A 84 28.01 1.58 -1.53
CA LEU A 84 28.81 1.72 -0.30
C LEU A 84 30.31 1.81 -0.62
N GLU A 85 30.82 0.95 -1.50
CA GLU A 85 32.24 0.97 -1.86
C GLU A 85 32.61 2.25 -2.63
N GLN A 86 31.73 2.77 -3.49
CA GLN A 86 31.91 4.08 -4.14
C GLN A 86 31.97 5.22 -3.11
N LEU A 87 31.05 5.24 -2.14
CA LEU A 87 31.06 6.23 -1.06
C LEU A 87 32.36 6.16 -0.24
N ILE A 88 32.81 4.95 0.07
CA ILE A 88 34.05 4.73 0.82
C ILE A 88 35.28 5.20 0.05
N ALA A 89 35.35 4.93 -1.26
CA ALA A 89 36.42 5.41 -2.12
C ALA A 89 36.48 6.95 -2.13
N CYS A 90 35.32 7.61 -2.28
CA CYS A 90 35.23 9.07 -2.23
C CYS A 90 35.68 9.63 -0.87
N LEU A 91 35.24 9.01 0.23
CA LEU A 91 35.60 9.45 1.59
C LEU A 91 37.10 9.29 1.85
N ARG A 92 37.72 8.21 1.38
CA ARG A 92 39.17 7.97 1.54
C ARG A 92 40.03 9.05 0.88
N ALA A 93 39.57 9.63 -0.23
CA ALA A 93 40.24 10.72 -0.93
C ALA A 93 40.14 12.08 -0.19
N SER A 94 39.28 12.19 0.83
CA SER A 94 39.10 13.43 1.61
C SER A 94 40.05 13.53 2.80
N HIS A 95 40.21 14.73 3.36
CA HIS A 95 40.98 14.93 4.59
C HIS A 95 40.39 14.12 5.76
N GLY A 96 41.25 13.35 6.46
CA GLY A 96 40.82 12.40 7.48
C GLY A 96 40.07 11.18 6.94
N GLY A 97 40.21 10.89 5.64
CA GLY A 97 39.38 9.96 4.89
C GLY A 97 39.39 8.51 5.40
N TRP A 98 40.49 8.04 5.97
CA TRP A 98 40.56 6.67 6.52
C TRP A 98 39.57 6.47 7.68
N PHE A 99 39.46 7.46 8.58
CA PHE A 99 38.57 7.42 9.73
C PHE A 99 37.11 7.59 9.30
N LYS A 100 36.83 8.55 8.41
CA LYS A 100 35.50 8.75 7.82
C LYS A 100 35.00 7.51 7.10
N ALA A 101 35.84 6.87 6.30
CA ALA A 101 35.51 5.62 5.60
C ALA A 101 35.20 4.47 6.58
N ARG A 102 35.96 4.36 7.68
CA ARG A 102 35.69 3.37 8.73
C ARG A 102 34.33 3.60 9.40
N LEU A 103 34.03 4.85 9.76
CA LEU A 103 32.72 5.22 10.34
C LEU A 103 31.58 4.97 9.36
N ALA A 104 31.71 5.41 8.10
CA ALA A 104 30.69 5.20 7.08
C ALA A 104 30.38 3.72 6.86
N ARG A 105 31.41 2.86 6.77
CA ARG A 105 31.23 1.41 6.66
C ARG A 105 30.51 0.84 7.88
N PHE A 106 30.87 1.29 9.09
CA PHE A 106 30.21 0.85 10.32
C PHE A 106 28.72 1.23 10.31
N PHE A 107 28.39 2.52 10.13
CA PHE A 107 27.00 2.98 10.15
C PHE A 107 26.17 2.38 9.01
N ALA A 108 26.70 2.30 7.79
CA ALA A 108 25.98 1.69 6.66
C ALA A 108 25.68 0.21 6.90
N SER A 109 26.65 -0.55 7.46
CA SER A 109 26.43 -1.95 7.84
C SER A 109 25.35 -2.08 8.92
N ARG A 110 25.41 -1.26 9.98
CA ARG A 110 24.39 -1.25 11.05
C ARG A 110 23.01 -0.86 10.52
N MET A 111 22.93 0.16 9.66
CA MET A 111 21.67 0.55 9.02
C MET A 111 21.10 -0.61 8.18
N ARG A 112 21.91 -1.26 7.34
CA ARG A 112 21.44 -2.39 6.52
C ARG A 112 20.90 -3.55 7.36
N GLN A 113 21.51 -3.83 8.51
CA GLN A 113 21.05 -4.88 9.41
C GLN A 113 19.78 -4.51 10.20
N LEU A 114 19.64 -3.24 10.59
CA LEU A 114 18.60 -2.83 11.56
C LEU A 114 17.40 -2.13 10.92
N LEU A 115 17.54 -1.51 9.74
CA LEU A 115 16.50 -0.66 9.18
C LEU A 115 15.21 -1.41 8.89
N GLY A 116 15.29 -2.70 8.52
CA GLY A 116 14.12 -3.56 8.33
C GLY A 116 13.29 -3.75 9.61
N MET A 117 13.92 -3.69 10.78
CA MET A 117 13.22 -3.84 12.07
C MET A 117 12.20 -2.73 12.33
N ARG A 118 12.29 -1.59 11.62
CA ARG A 118 11.31 -0.51 11.77
C ARG A 118 9.89 -0.90 11.35
N GLU A 119 9.75 -1.91 10.48
CA GLU A 119 8.44 -2.39 10.03
C GLU A 119 7.83 -3.38 11.03
N ASN A 120 8.64 -3.94 11.93
CA ASN A 120 8.22 -4.97 12.89
C ASN A 120 7.10 -4.50 13.85
N PRO A 121 7.17 -3.31 14.49
CA PRO A 121 6.13 -2.89 15.42
C PRO A 121 4.75 -2.85 14.77
N LYS A 122 4.66 -2.31 13.54
CA LYS A 122 3.40 -2.29 12.78
C LYS A 122 2.95 -3.70 12.42
N PHE A 123 3.86 -4.55 11.95
CA PHE A 123 3.55 -5.94 11.62
C PHE A 123 2.94 -6.69 12.82
N PHE A 124 3.56 -6.58 14.00
CA PHE A 124 3.05 -7.24 15.22
C PHE A 124 1.73 -6.63 15.70
N ALA A 125 1.56 -5.30 15.63
CA ALA A 125 0.29 -4.65 15.96
C ALA A 125 -0.86 -5.15 15.06
N VAL A 126 -0.62 -5.26 13.76
CA VAL A 126 -1.62 -5.76 12.80
C VAL A 126 -1.96 -7.23 13.05
N ARG A 127 -0.99 -8.07 13.45
CA ARG A 127 -1.26 -9.45 13.87
C ARG A 127 -2.16 -9.51 15.11
N LEU A 128 -1.91 -8.66 16.10
CA LEU A 128 -2.77 -8.55 17.27
C LEU A 128 -4.19 -8.08 16.87
N PHE A 129 -4.29 -7.10 15.99
CA PHE A 129 -5.58 -6.62 15.48
C PHE A 129 -6.37 -7.72 14.76
N ASN A 130 -5.70 -8.58 13.99
CA ASN A 130 -6.36 -9.71 13.36
C ASN A 130 -6.94 -10.70 14.38
N LEU A 131 -6.23 -10.99 15.47
CA LEU A 131 -6.76 -11.85 16.54
C LEU A 131 -8.00 -11.22 17.19
N ILE A 132 -7.93 -9.93 17.55
CA ILE A 132 -9.07 -9.19 18.11
C ILE A 132 -10.26 -9.22 17.14
N ARG A 133 -10.02 -8.98 15.85
CA ARG A 133 -11.05 -9.01 14.81
C ARG A 133 -11.72 -10.38 14.70
N GLN A 134 -10.96 -11.47 14.71
CA GLN A 134 -11.49 -12.83 14.62
C GLN A 134 -12.41 -13.15 15.80
N GLU A 135 -11.99 -12.80 17.03
CA GLU A 135 -12.82 -12.97 18.23
C GLU A 135 -14.08 -12.11 18.18
N LEU A 136 -13.97 -10.82 17.83
CA LEU A 136 -15.12 -9.94 17.69
C LEU A 136 -16.11 -10.48 16.65
N LEU A 137 -15.65 -10.94 15.48
CA LEU A 137 -16.51 -11.52 14.47
C LEU A 137 -17.16 -12.83 14.93
N SER A 138 -16.47 -13.62 15.77
CA SER A 138 -17.06 -14.83 16.36
C SER A 138 -18.22 -14.45 17.29
N CYS A 139 -17.99 -13.56 18.24
CA CYS A 139 -19.04 -13.05 19.13
C CYS A 139 -20.19 -12.37 18.35
N GLY A 140 -19.85 -11.61 17.30
CA GLY A 140 -20.84 -10.96 16.45
C GLY A 140 -21.75 -11.94 15.72
N LYS A 141 -21.24 -13.11 15.31
CA LYS A 141 -22.08 -14.16 14.70
C LYS A 141 -23.08 -14.73 15.69
N GLU A 142 -22.67 -14.94 16.94
CA GLU A 142 -23.54 -15.42 18.02
C GLU A 142 -24.62 -14.38 18.34
N LEU A 143 -24.22 -13.12 18.56
CA LEU A 143 -25.15 -12.01 18.81
C LEU A 143 -26.14 -11.78 17.65
N ALA A 144 -25.71 -11.96 16.41
CA ALA A 144 -26.59 -11.86 15.25
C ALA A 144 -27.58 -13.05 15.19
N ALA A 145 -27.14 -14.25 15.56
CA ALA A 145 -28.02 -15.43 15.64
C ALA A 145 -29.09 -15.27 16.74
N ASP A 146 -28.74 -14.63 17.85
CA ASP A 146 -29.65 -14.31 18.95
C ASP A 146 -30.56 -13.10 18.65
N GLY A 147 -30.32 -12.41 17.53
CA GLY A 147 -31.11 -11.24 17.14
C GLY A 147 -30.81 -10.00 17.98
N GLU A 148 -29.64 -9.91 18.60
CA GLU A 148 -29.18 -8.72 19.34
C GLU A 148 -28.59 -7.65 18.41
N ILE A 149 -27.96 -8.08 17.33
CA ILE A 149 -27.48 -7.26 16.20
C ILE A 149 -27.92 -7.90 14.88
N ASP A 150 -27.71 -7.22 13.75
CA ASP A 150 -28.21 -7.71 12.45
C ASP A 150 -27.11 -8.44 11.66
N LYS A 151 -25.84 -8.01 11.82
CA LYS A 151 -24.66 -8.61 11.18
C LYS A 151 -23.50 -8.72 12.15
N ALA A 152 -22.65 -9.73 11.97
CA ALA A 152 -21.48 -9.94 12.82
C ALA A 152 -20.48 -8.77 12.81
N ASP A 153 -20.38 -8.03 11.69
CA ASP A 153 -19.50 -6.87 11.55
C ASP A 153 -20.09 -5.57 12.11
N ASP A 154 -21.33 -5.58 12.63
CA ASP A 154 -21.96 -4.42 13.26
C ASP A 154 -21.18 -3.93 14.49
N LEU A 155 -20.46 -4.84 15.16
CA LEU A 155 -19.63 -4.52 16.32
C LEU A 155 -18.54 -3.47 16.01
N PHE A 156 -18.07 -3.38 14.77
CA PHE A 156 -17.07 -2.38 14.37
C PHE A 156 -17.63 -0.95 14.27
N PHE A 157 -18.96 -0.80 14.31
CA PHE A 157 -19.64 0.50 14.34
C PHE A 157 -19.99 0.95 15.76
N LEU A 158 -19.61 0.18 16.77
CA LEU A 158 -19.79 0.51 18.17
C LEU A 158 -18.47 1.00 18.78
N THR A 159 -18.57 1.97 19.68
CA THR A 159 -17.47 2.38 20.53
C THR A 159 -17.23 1.34 21.61
N TYR A 160 -16.05 1.36 22.23
CA TYR A 160 -15.71 0.44 23.32
C TYR A 160 -16.76 0.41 24.45
N LYS A 161 -17.29 1.58 24.85
CA LYS A 161 -18.34 1.66 25.88
C LYS A 161 -19.67 1.06 25.45
N GLU A 162 -20.03 1.21 24.18
CA GLU A 162 -21.27 0.63 23.64
C GLU A 162 -21.14 -0.88 23.45
N LEU A 163 -19.93 -1.40 23.20
CA LEU A 163 -19.65 -2.83 23.24
C LEU A 163 -19.79 -3.39 24.66
N GLU A 164 -19.31 -2.67 25.68
CA GLU A 164 -19.54 -3.04 27.09
C GLU A 164 -21.03 -3.02 27.45
N GLU A 165 -21.78 -2.00 27.00
CA GLU A 165 -23.23 -1.92 27.17
C GLU A 165 -23.94 -3.12 26.52
N LEU A 166 -23.60 -3.43 25.26
CA LEU A 166 -24.13 -4.58 24.54
C LEU A 166 -23.83 -5.90 25.26
N ALA A 167 -22.62 -6.06 25.80
CA ALA A 167 -22.22 -7.28 26.50
C ALA A 167 -22.95 -7.49 27.84
N ILE A 168 -23.35 -6.41 28.52
CA ILE A 168 -24.02 -6.49 29.83
C ILE A 168 -25.55 -6.55 29.67
N GLN A 169 -26.10 -5.76 28.74
CA GLN A 169 -27.54 -5.49 28.66
C GLN A 169 -28.21 -6.14 27.44
N GLY A 170 -27.43 -6.68 26.49
CA GLY A 170 -27.94 -7.15 25.21
C GLY A 170 -28.18 -6.00 24.23
N GLY A 171 -28.71 -6.36 23.06
CA GLY A 171 -29.05 -5.44 21.99
C GLY A 171 -30.21 -4.53 22.38
N SER A 172 -30.14 -3.29 21.92
CA SER A 172 -31.21 -2.31 22.12
C SER A 172 -31.57 -1.61 20.82
N PRO A 173 -32.81 -1.10 20.67
CA PRO A 173 -33.20 -0.32 19.50
C PRO A 173 -32.28 0.90 19.26
N VAL A 174 -31.79 1.50 20.34
CA VAL A 174 -30.88 2.66 20.29
C VAL A 174 -29.51 2.26 19.72
N LEU A 175 -28.95 1.13 20.14
CA LEU A 175 -27.68 0.63 19.61
C LEU A 175 -27.80 0.29 18.12
N ARG A 176 -28.90 -0.36 17.73
CA ARG A 176 -29.20 -0.67 16.32
C ARG A 176 -29.29 0.58 15.45
N GLU A 177 -30.01 1.60 15.90
CA GLU A 177 -30.11 2.87 15.16
C GLU A 177 -28.73 3.52 14.99
N ARG A 178 -27.88 3.49 16.03
CA ARG A 178 -26.51 4.00 15.95
C ARG A 178 -25.65 3.24 14.95
N ILE A 179 -25.73 1.90 14.94
CA ILE A 179 -25.03 1.04 13.98
C ILE A 179 -25.42 1.42 12.56
N VAL A 180 -26.72 1.48 12.26
CA VAL A 180 -27.23 1.82 10.92
C VAL A 180 -26.75 3.21 10.49
N SER A 181 -26.88 4.20 11.37
CA SER A 181 -26.44 5.58 11.10
C SER A 181 -24.94 5.67 10.82
N ARG A 182 -24.10 5.02 11.64
CA ARG A 182 -22.65 5.04 11.47
C ARG A 182 -22.18 4.23 10.26
N ARG A 183 -22.85 3.13 9.93
CA ARG A 183 -22.58 2.37 8.71
C ARG A 183 -22.89 3.22 7.48
N HIS A 184 -24.01 3.92 7.46
CA HIS A 184 -24.34 4.83 6.39
C HIS A 184 -23.30 5.96 6.23
N ALA A 185 -22.88 6.59 7.34
CA ALA A 185 -21.84 7.62 7.32
C ALA A 185 -20.50 7.07 6.83
N TYR A 186 -20.12 5.86 7.26
CA TYR A 186 -18.91 5.18 6.80
C TYR A 186 -18.95 4.90 5.29
N ASP A 187 -20.07 4.40 4.77
CA ASP A 187 -20.24 4.12 3.35
C ASP A 187 -20.05 5.40 2.52
N LEU A 188 -20.62 6.53 2.96
CA LEU A 188 -20.39 7.84 2.32
C LEU A 188 -18.92 8.24 2.35
N GLU A 189 -18.24 8.08 3.48
CA GLU A 189 -16.82 8.42 3.63
C GLU A 189 -15.90 7.51 2.81
N MET A 190 -16.27 6.24 2.55
CA MET A 190 -15.51 5.35 1.66
C MET A 190 -15.48 5.85 0.20
N HIS A 191 -16.40 6.73 -0.20
CA HIS A 191 -16.38 7.35 -1.53
C HIS A 191 -15.46 8.58 -1.62
N ARG A 192 -14.92 9.04 -0.48
CA ARG A 192 -14.00 10.19 -0.42
C ARG A 192 -12.67 9.82 -1.08
N ARG A 193 -12.34 10.52 -2.17
CA ARG A 193 -11.10 10.30 -2.93
C ARG A 193 -9.88 11.01 -2.33
N GLN A 194 -10.10 12.06 -1.55
CA GLN A 194 -9.03 12.88 -0.98
C GLN A 194 -9.28 13.21 0.49
N ILE A 195 -8.25 13.05 1.31
CA ILE A 195 -8.22 13.45 2.71
C ILE A 195 -7.37 14.71 2.82
N PRO A 196 -7.83 15.78 3.48
CA PRO A 196 -7.01 16.97 3.67
C PRO A 196 -5.77 16.65 4.50
N ARG A 197 -4.62 17.21 4.11
CA ARG A 197 -3.37 17.06 4.87
C ARG A 197 -3.38 17.91 6.13
N LEU A 198 -4.08 19.04 6.07
CA LEU A 198 -4.30 19.94 7.18
C LEU A 198 -5.77 20.35 7.18
N LEU A 199 -6.44 20.11 8.31
CA LEU A 199 -7.77 20.60 8.59
C LEU A 199 -7.67 21.57 9.76
N LEU A 200 -8.08 22.82 9.54
CA LEU A 200 -8.12 23.82 10.59
C LEU A 200 -9.43 23.73 11.38
N SER A 201 -9.43 24.26 12.60
CA SER A 201 -10.60 24.28 13.48
C SER A 201 -11.80 25.04 12.90
N ASP A 202 -11.58 25.92 11.93
CA ASP A 202 -12.61 26.67 11.21
C ASP A 202 -13.15 25.93 9.97
N GLY A 203 -12.75 24.67 9.76
CA GLY A 203 -13.21 23.83 8.66
C GLY A 203 -12.44 24.05 7.35
N ARG A 204 -11.47 24.95 7.29
CA ARG A 204 -10.60 25.08 6.10
C ARG A 204 -9.73 23.83 5.94
N ALA A 205 -9.77 23.27 4.74
CA ALA A 205 -9.11 22.04 4.37
C ALA A 205 -8.04 22.30 3.28
N PHE A 206 -6.80 21.89 3.55
CA PHE A 206 -5.68 22.02 2.62
C PHE A 206 -5.28 20.64 2.08
N TYR A 207 -5.45 20.44 0.78
CA TYR A 207 -5.17 19.17 0.10
C TYR A 207 -3.79 19.15 -0.58
N ALA A 208 -3.38 20.29 -1.13
CA ALA A 208 -2.10 20.43 -1.83
C ALA A 208 -0.91 20.35 -0.86
N GLY A 209 0.20 19.75 -1.33
CA GLY A 209 1.48 19.81 -0.64
C GLY A 209 2.12 21.21 -0.72
N ILE A 210 3.08 21.49 0.15
CA ILE A 210 3.75 22.81 0.32
C ILE A 210 4.41 23.34 -0.98
N ASN A 211 4.63 22.49 -1.99
CA ASN A 211 5.33 22.83 -3.24
C ASN A 211 4.43 22.94 -4.49
N ALA A 212 3.14 23.30 -4.34
CA ALA A 212 2.18 23.36 -5.44
C ALA A 212 2.35 24.54 -6.43
N ALA A 213 3.57 25.01 -6.67
CA ALA A 213 3.86 25.99 -7.72
C ALA A 213 4.06 25.24 -9.05
N ALA A 214 2.96 24.86 -9.68
CA ALA A 214 2.95 24.17 -10.96
C ALA A 214 2.02 24.94 -11.91
N GLY A 215 2.53 25.38 -13.06
CA GLY A 215 1.74 26.05 -14.11
C GLY A 215 0.66 25.14 -14.71
N ALA A 216 -0.18 25.67 -15.61
CA ALA A 216 -1.31 24.93 -16.20
C ALA A 216 -0.93 23.54 -16.75
N ASP A 217 0.26 23.41 -17.35
CA ASP A 217 0.77 22.17 -17.98
C ASP A 217 1.71 21.36 -17.09
N SER A 218 1.72 21.61 -15.77
CA SER A 218 2.58 20.90 -14.84
C SER A 218 1.88 20.54 -13.54
N LEU A 219 2.31 19.42 -12.97
CA LEU A 219 1.93 18.93 -11.66
C LEU A 219 3.18 18.80 -10.80
N ALA A 220 3.02 18.87 -9.49
CA ALA A 220 4.10 18.69 -8.55
C ALA A 220 3.66 17.82 -7.38
N GLY A 221 4.59 17.03 -6.86
CA GLY A 221 4.42 16.26 -5.64
C GLY A 221 5.75 16.11 -4.90
N SER A 222 5.77 15.20 -3.93
CA SER A 222 6.99 14.85 -3.22
C SER A 222 7.81 13.86 -4.04
N PRO A 223 9.10 14.13 -4.32
CA PRO A 223 9.99 13.15 -4.94
C PRO A 223 10.20 11.98 -3.97
N VAL A 224 10.08 10.74 -4.46
CA VAL A 224 10.30 9.55 -3.62
C VAL A 224 11.23 8.51 -4.21
N SER A 225 11.34 8.44 -5.53
CA SER A 225 12.28 7.55 -6.21
C SER A 225 12.94 8.30 -7.36
N PRO A 226 14.27 8.47 -7.35
CA PRO A 226 14.97 9.32 -8.31
C PRO A 226 14.96 8.74 -9.72
N GLY A 227 15.17 9.61 -10.71
CA GLY A 227 15.20 9.28 -12.13
C GLY A 227 14.19 10.11 -12.93
N SER A 228 14.31 10.08 -14.26
CA SER A 228 13.38 10.76 -15.15
C SER A 228 12.96 9.84 -16.29
N VAL A 229 11.68 9.88 -16.62
CA VAL A 229 11.07 9.05 -17.66
C VAL A 229 10.02 9.86 -18.41
N GLU A 230 9.91 9.59 -19.70
CA GLU A 230 8.81 10.04 -20.53
C GLU A 230 7.98 8.84 -20.97
N GLY A 231 6.67 8.99 -20.91
CA GLY A 231 5.77 7.91 -21.29
C GLY A 231 4.32 8.37 -21.32
N ASN A 232 3.45 7.48 -21.78
CA ASN A 232 2.01 7.72 -21.69
C ASN A 232 1.57 7.46 -20.25
N ALA A 233 0.78 8.38 -19.71
CA ALA A 233 0.09 8.19 -18.45
C ALA A 233 -0.94 7.06 -18.59
N ARG A 234 -1.01 6.18 -17.59
CA ARG A 234 -2.08 5.18 -17.43
C ARG A 234 -2.72 5.39 -16.08
N VAL A 235 -3.96 5.88 -16.06
CA VAL A 235 -4.71 6.02 -14.81
C VAL A 235 -5.24 4.65 -14.40
N VAL A 236 -4.76 4.15 -13.27
CA VAL A 236 -5.13 2.86 -12.70
C VAL A 236 -5.81 3.11 -11.36
N LEU A 237 -7.12 2.89 -11.31
CA LEU A 237 -7.91 2.97 -10.08
C LEU A 237 -8.07 1.60 -9.41
N ASN A 238 -7.93 0.54 -10.20
CA ASN A 238 -8.05 -0.83 -9.77
C ASN A 238 -6.90 -1.63 -10.43
N PRO A 239 -6.03 -2.30 -9.66
CA PRO A 239 -4.87 -3.00 -10.21
C PRO A 239 -5.25 -4.15 -11.16
N HIS A 240 -6.48 -4.69 -11.06
CA HIS A 240 -6.97 -5.80 -11.88
C HIS A 240 -7.38 -5.38 -13.30
N GLN A 241 -7.70 -4.10 -13.50
CA GLN A 241 -8.08 -3.54 -14.80
C GLN A 241 -7.05 -2.53 -15.30
N ALA A 242 -5.81 -2.67 -14.83
CA ALA A 242 -4.77 -1.66 -15.08
C ALA A 242 -4.47 -1.48 -16.57
N GLY A 243 -4.44 -2.58 -17.34
CA GLY A 243 -4.07 -2.53 -18.77
C GLY A 243 -2.76 -1.80 -19.03
N LEU A 244 -1.85 -1.80 -18.04
CA LEU A 244 -0.61 -1.05 -18.04
C LEU A 244 0.37 -1.70 -19.03
N LEU A 245 0.83 -0.92 -20.01
CA LEU A 245 1.81 -1.39 -20.97
C LEU A 245 3.23 -1.11 -20.48
N PRO A 246 4.22 -1.93 -20.87
CA PRO A 246 5.62 -1.68 -20.52
C PRO A 246 6.06 -0.26 -20.87
N GLY A 247 6.66 0.43 -19.89
CA GLY A 247 7.15 1.80 -20.06
C GLY A 247 6.11 2.91 -19.86
N GLU A 248 4.83 2.58 -19.67
CA GLU A 248 3.83 3.58 -19.28
C GLU A 248 4.02 4.07 -17.85
N ILE A 249 3.58 5.31 -17.58
CA ILE A 249 3.65 5.92 -16.26
C ILE A 249 2.32 5.67 -15.54
N MET A 250 2.35 4.84 -14.50
CA MET A 250 1.19 4.49 -13.71
C MET A 250 0.77 5.66 -12.82
N VAL A 251 -0.50 6.05 -12.90
CA VAL A 251 -1.11 7.10 -12.08
C VAL A 251 -2.23 6.47 -11.23
N CYS A 252 -2.11 6.49 -9.90
CA CYS A 252 -3.07 5.84 -9.01
C CYS A 252 -3.36 6.65 -7.74
N PRO A 253 -4.47 6.39 -7.02
CA PRO A 253 -4.76 7.06 -5.76
C PRO A 253 -3.72 6.73 -4.67
N GLY A 254 -3.30 5.46 -4.61
CA GLY A 254 -2.33 4.91 -3.68
C GLY A 254 -2.11 3.43 -4.00
N THR A 255 -1.22 2.77 -3.27
CA THR A 255 -0.84 1.38 -3.55
C THR A 255 -0.81 0.52 -2.30
N ASP A 256 -1.13 -0.74 -2.46
CA ASP A 256 -0.93 -1.82 -1.50
C ASP A 256 -0.17 -2.99 -2.17
N PRO A 257 0.10 -4.12 -1.48
CA PRO A 257 0.83 -5.23 -2.07
C PRO A 257 0.25 -5.84 -3.35
N SER A 258 -1.05 -5.73 -3.62
CA SER A 258 -1.69 -6.20 -4.87
C SER A 258 -1.23 -5.41 -6.10
N TRP A 259 -0.69 -4.21 -5.90
CA TRP A 259 -0.18 -3.36 -6.97
C TRP A 259 1.25 -3.70 -7.36
N THR A 260 2.01 -4.39 -6.51
CA THR A 260 3.44 -4.69 -6.71
C THR A 260 3.76 -5.28 -8.09
N PRO A 261 2.97 -6.21 -8.67
CA PRO A 261 3.24 -6.70 -10.02
C PRO A 261 3.20 -5.60 -11.10
N LEU A 262 2.38 -4.56 -10.94
CA LEU A 262 2.31 -3.44 -11.88
C LEU A 262 3.58 -2.58 -11.84
N PHE A 263 4.28 -2.52 -10.70
CA PHE A 263 5.54 -1.80 -10.60
C PHE A 263 6.57 -2.40 -11.56
N LEU A 264 6.60 -3.73 -11.70
CA LEU A 264 7.53 -4.41 -12.60
C LEU A 264 7.31 -4.06 -14.08
N THR A 265 6.12 -3.58 -14.44
CA THR A 265 5.77 -3.15 -15.80
C THR A 265 5.88 -1.63 -15.99
N ALA A 266 5.67 -0.85 -14.93
CA ALA A 266 5.62 0.60 -14.96
C ALA A 266 6.99 1.21 -15.31
N GLY A 267 6.98 2.17 -16.25
CA GLY A 267 8.14 3.03 -16.51
C GLY A 267 8.29 4.15 -15.48
N GLY A 268 7.20 4.53 -14.80
CA GLY A 268 7.16 5.56 -13.75
C GLY A 268 5.91 5.43 -12.86
N LEU A 269 5.93 6.07 -11.69
CA LEU A 269 4.82 6.05 -10.73
C LEU A 269 4.41 7.45 -10.25
N ILE A 270 3.11 7.73 -10.31
CA ILE A 270 2.49 8.92 -9.75
C ILE A 270 1.38 8.49 -8.78
N MET A 271 1.46 8.93 -7.52
CA MET A 271 0.42 8.66 -6.52
C MET A 271 -0.20 9.94 -5.95
N GLU A 272 -1.51 9.96 -5.76
CA GLU A 272 -2.19 11.05 -5.06
C GLU A 272 -1.90 11.06 -3.56
N VAL A 273 -1.89 9.88 -2.96
CA VAL A 273 -1.62 9.66 -1.54
C VAL A 273 -0.33 8.87 -1.40
N GLY A 274 0.56 9.37 -0.55
CA GLY A 274 1.82 8.70 -0.25
C GLY A 274 2.80 9.64 0.42
N GLY A 275 3.82 9.05 1.03
CA GLY A 275 4.96 9.75 1.61
C GLY A 275 6.25 9.03 1.27
N MET A 276 7.41 9.67 1.53
CA MET A 276 8.73 9.13 1.17
C MET A 276 9.02 7.71 1.68
N MET A 277 8.30 7.27 2.71
CA MET A 277 8.52 5.98 3.38
C MET A 277 7.33 5.02 3.24
N THR A 278 6.32 5.36 2.43
CA THR A 278 5.16 4.50 2.20
C THR A 278 5.50 3.32 1.29
N HIS A 279 4.67 2.26 1.30
CA HIS A 279 4.88 1.04 0.51
C HIS A 279 5.26 1.34 -0.94
N GLY A 280 4.43 2.10 -1.67
CA GLY A 280 4.71 2.44 -3.06
C GLY A 280 6.03 3.21 -3.26
N ALA A 281 6.41 4.07 -2.32
CA ALA A 281 7.69 4.79 -2.39
C ALA A 281 8.91 3.90 -2.13
N VAL A 282 8.80 2.92 -1.22
CA VAL A 282 9.88 1.94 -0.98
C VAL A 282 10.01 1.00 -2.17
N VAL A 283 8.90 0.43 -2.62
CA VAL A 283 8.86 -0.53 -3.72
C VAL A 283 9.32 0.11 -5.04
N ALA A 284 8.91 1.36 -5.33
CA ALA A 284 9.40 2.07 -6.51
C ALA A 284 10.93 2.25 -6.50
N ARG A 285 11.54 2.54 -5.35
CA ARG A 285 13.01 2.64 -5.22
C ARG A 285 13.70 1.29 -5.38
N GLU A 286 13.12 0.24 -4.82
CA GLU A 286 13.67 -1.13 -4.92
C GLU A 286 13.69 -1.64 -6.36
N TYR A 287 12.67 -1.28 -7.16
CA TYR A 287 12.59 -1.59 -8.58
C TYR A 287 13.26 -0.55 -9.49
N GLY A 288 13.77 0.56 -8.94
CA GLY A 288 14.44 1.61 -9.72
C GLY A 288 13.51 2.42 -10.62
N ILE A 289 12.23 2.51 -10.28
CA ILE A 289 11.21 3.22 -11.04
C ILE A 289 11.14 4.67 -10.55
N PRO A 290 11.25 5.69 -11.42
CA PRO A 290 11.04 7.08 -11.04
C PRO A 290 9.65 7.29 -10.44
N ALA A 291 9.56 7.94 -9.29
CA ALA A 291 8.27 8.07 -8.60
C ALA A 291 8.08 9.40 -7.87
N VAL A 292 6.85 9.92 -7.97
CA VAL A 292 6.37 11.13 -7.30
C VAL A 292 5.06 10.81 -6.60
N VAL A 293 4.92 11.23 -5.35
CA VAL A 293 3.72 10.95 -4.53
C VAL A 293 3.13 12.22 -3.98
N GLY A 294 1.90 12.14 -3.48
CA GLY A 294 1.28 13.31 -2.91
C GLY A 294 0.91 14.34 -3.98
N VAL A 295 0.67 13.90 -5.21
CA VAL A 295 0.33 14.75 -6.35
C VAL A 295 -1.16 15.04 -6.30
N ASP A 296 -1.51 16.30 -6.12
CA ASP A 296 -2.90 16.68 -5.95
C ASP A 296 -3.72 16.35 -7.20
N GLN A 297 -4.81 15.58 -6.99
CA GLN A 297 -5.79 15.21 -8.01
C GLN A 297 -5.18 14.52 -9.26
N ALA A 298 -4.05 13.83 -9.13
CA ALA A 298 -3.32 13.23 -10.25
C ALA A 298 -4.20 12.36 -11.17
N THR A 299 -5.06 11.51 -10.61
CA THR A 299 -5.93 10.57 -11.36
C THR A 299 -7.05 11.28 -12.13
N THR A 300 -7.35 12.53 -11.78
CA THR A 300 -8.37 13.32 -12.47
C THR A 300 -7.75 14.34 -13.43
N ARG A 301 -6.59 14.92 -13.08
CA ARG A 301 -5.85 15.89 -13.89
C ARG A 301 -5.06 15.24 -15.03
N LEU A 302 -4.56 14.02 -14.83
CA LEU A 302 -3.94 13.21 -15.88
C LEU A 302 -4.98 12.24 -16.43
N LYS A 303 -4.99 12.04 -17.75
CA LYS A 303 -5.84 11.06 -18.44
C LYS A 303 -4.97 9.98 -19.06
N THR A 304 -5.52 8.77 -19.14
CA THR A 304 -4.87 7.66 -19.84
C THR A 304 -4.56 8.05 -21.28
N GLY A 305 -3.33 7.80 -21.72
CA GLY A 305 -2.82 8.16 -23.05
C GLY A 305 -2.14 9.53 -23.14
N MET A 306 -2.25 10.39 -22.13
CA MET A 306 -1.53 11.68 -22.13
C MET A 306 -0.03 11.44 -22.04
N ARG A 307 0.75 12.06 -22.92
CA ARG A 307 2.21 11.99 -22.86
C ARG A 307 2.72 12.91 -21.77
N ILE A 308 3.52 12.38 -20.85
CA ILE A 308 4.06 13.15 -19.72
C ILE A 308 5.54 12.86 -19.52
N ARG A 309 6.25 13.84 -18.95
CA ARG A 309 7.57 13.67 -18.38
C ARG A 309 7.46 13.67 -16.86
N LEU A 310 7.94 12.60 -16.24
CA LEU A 310 8.05 12.45 -14.79
C LEU A 310 9.51 12.65 -14.39
N ASP A 311 9.75 13.47 -13.37
CA ASP A 311 11.04 13.61 -12.70
C ASP A 311 10.86 13.28 -11.22
N GLY A 312 11.27 12.06 -10.85
CA GLY A 312 11.20 11.54 -9.50
C GLY A 312 12.26 12.11 -8.55
N SER A 313 13.23 12.89 -9.06
CA SER A 313 14.24 13.60 -8.25
C SER A 313 13.74 14.98 -7.81
N SER A 314 13.10 15.72 -8.72
CA SER A 314 12.55 17.05 -8.41
C SER A 314 11.10 17.02 -7.92
N GLY A 315 10.36 15.95 -8.20
CA GLY A 315 8.94 15.86 -7.90
C GLY A 315 8.05 16.52 -8.97
N LYS A 316 8.62 16.88 -10.14
CA LYS A 316 7.93 17.58 -11.21
C LYS A 316 7.34 16.62 -12.24
N ILE A 317 6.13 16.92 -12.68
CA ILE A 317 5.44 16.23 -13.76
C ILE A 317 5.07 17.28 -14.81
N VAL A 318 5.45 17.07 -16.06
CA VAL A 318 5.16 17.99 -17.18
C VAL A 318 4.32 17.27 -18.21
N ILE A 319 3.22 17.88 -18.63
CA ILE A 319 2.39 17.37 -19.72
C ILE A 319 3.09 17.77 -21.03
N LEU A 320 3.41 16.77 -21.85
CA LEU A 320 4.03 16.95 -23.15
C LEU A 320 2.91 16.95 -24.19
N THR A 321 2.76 18.06 -24.91
CA THR A 321 1.73 18.25 -25.93
C THR A 321 1.91 17.28 -27.10
#